data_AF-A0A7R9IGY7-F1
#
_entry.id   AF-A0A7R9IGY7-F1
#
_cell.length_a   1.000
_cell.length_b   1.000
_cell.length_c   1.000
_cell.angle_alpha   90.00
_cell.angle_beta   90.00
_cell.angle_gamma   90.00
#
_symmetry.space_group_name_H-M   'P 1'
#
loop_
_entity.id
_entity.type
_entity.pdbx_description
1 polymer ?
#
loop_
_entity_poly.entity_id
_entity_poly.type
_entity_poly.pdbx_seq_one_letter_code
_entity_poly.pdbx_strand_id
1 'polypeptide(L)'
;MKLNRLVTASRRKNRKRHFQAPSHIKRRLMSAPLSKELRQKYNVRSMPIRKDDEVQVVRGHYKGQQVGKVVQVYRKKFVIYIERIQREKANGASVYVGIHPSK
;
A
#
# COMPACT_ATOMS: atom_id res chain seq x y z
N MET A 1 -29.22 3.62 0.33
CA MET A 1 -28.63 3.66 1.70
C MET A 1 -28.30 2.24 2.14
N LYS A 2 -27.33 2.04 3.03
CA LYS A 2 -27.03 0.70 3.57
C LYS A 2 -28.22 0.24 4.44
N LEU A 3 -28.69 -0.99 4.27
CA LEU A 3 -29.84 -1.52 5.02
C LEU A 3 -29.49 -1.86 6.49
N ASN A 4 -28.23 -2.22 6.76
CA ASN A 4 -27.79 -2.58 8.10
C ASN A 4 -27.52 -1.33 8.97
N ARG A 5 -28.32 -1.16 10.03
CA ARG A 5 -28.23 -0.05 11.00
C ARG A 5 -26.90 0.01 11.77
N LEU A 6 -26.22 -1.12 11.95
CA LEU A 6 -24.94 -1.19 12.67
C LEU A 6 -23.77 -0.61 11.83
N VAL A 7 -23.93 -0.50 10.51
CA VAL A 7 -22.88 0.00 9.62
C VAL A 7 -23.07 1.50 9.38
N THR A 8 -22.24 2.31 10.03
CA THR A 8 -22.30 3.76 9.85
C THR A 8 -21.96 4.21 8.40
N ALA A 9 -22.72 5.19 7.91
CA ALA A 9 -22.43 5.93 6.68
C ALA A 9 -21.76 7.28 6.96
N SER A 10 -21.60 7.68 8.23
CA SER A 10 -21.03 8.99 8.59
C SER A 10 -19.57 9.10 8.17
N ARG A 11 -19.27 10.12 7.34
CA ARG A 11 -17.91 10.43 6.87
C ARG A 11 -16.94 10.65 8.03
N ARG A 12 -17.36 11.34 9.09
CA ARG A 12 -16.54 11.63 10.29
C ARG A 12 -16.10 10.33 10.98
N LYS A 13 -17.05 9.41 11.22
CA LYS A 13 -16.77 8.12 11.87
C LYS A 13 -15.83 7.24 11.03
N ASN A 14 -16.03 7.20 9.72
CA ASN A 14 -15.20 6.41 8.80
C ASN A 14 -13.76 6.94 8.72
N ARG A 15 -13.57 8.27 8.61
CA ARG A 15 -12.23 8.88 8.63
C ARG A 15 -11.52 8.62 9.96
N LYS A 16 -12.20 8.81 11.10
CA LYS A 16 -11.63 8.54 12.43
C LYS A 16 -11.13 7.10 12.52
N ARG A 17 -11.95 6.13 12.10
CA ARG A 17 -11.60 4.70 12.09
C ARG A 17 -10.39 4.38 11.21
N HIS A 18 -10.26 5.01 10.04
CA HIS A 18 -9.14 4.78 9.14
C HIS A 18 -7.81 5.31 9.70
N PHE A 19 -7.77 6.58 10.09
CA PHE A 19 -6.51 7.23 10.51
C PHE A 19 -6.03 6.77 11.89
N GLN A 20 -6.96 6.46 12.80
CA GLN A 20 -6.65 5.99 14.17
C GLN A 20 -6.55 4.46 14.27
N ALA A 21 -6.56 3.73 13.15
CA ALA A 21 -6.50 2.27 13.18
C ALA A 21 -5.21 1.75 13.87
N PRO A 22 -5.30 0.70 14.70
CA PRO A 22 -4.13 0.03 15.26
C PRO A 22 -3.33 -0.72 14.17
N SER A 23 -2.09 -1.08 14.49
CA SER A 23 -1.12 -1.65 13.53
C SER A 23 -1.64 -2.91 12.80
N HIS A 24 -2.31 -3.82 13.49
CA HIS A 24 -2.85 -5.05 12.88
C HIS A 24 -4.02 -4.77 11.91
N ILE A 25 -4.81 -3.72 12.14
CA ILE A 25 -5.85 -3.26 11.21
C ILE A 25 -5.19 -2.55 10.01
N LYS A 26 -4.20 -1.69 10.26
CA LYS A 26 -3.41 -1.02 9.21
C LYS A 26 -2.74 -2.01 8.28
N ARG A 27 -2.27 -3.17 8.79
CA ARG A 27 -1.76 -4.27 7.96
C ARG A 27 -2.79 -4.72 6.93
N ARG A 28 -4.06 -4.90 7.31
CA ARG A 28 -5.14 -5.31 6.40
C ARG A 28 -5.54 -4.19 5.43
N LEU A 29 -5.56 -2.95 5.89
CA LEU A 29 -5.85 -1.78 5.04
C LEU A 29 -4.77 -1.54 3.97
N MET A 30 -3.51 -1.85 4.30
CA MET A 30 -2.35 -1.74 3.40
C MET A 30 -2.17 -3.02 2.56
N SER A 31 -3.16 -3.33 1.73
CA SER A 31 -3.14 -4.44 0.78
C SER A 31 -2.91 -3.98 -0.67
N ALA A 32 -2.19 -4.79 -1.45
CA ALA A 32 -2.02 -4.61 -2.90
C ALA A 32 -2.77 -5.68 -3.70
N PRO A 33 -3.21 -5.36 -4.93
CA PRO A 33 -3.71 -6.37 -5.85
C PRO A 33 -2.58 -7.29 -6.33
N LEU A 34 -2.87 -8.58 -6.47
CA LEU A 34 -1.93 -9.55 -7.05
C LEU A 34 -1.88 -9.44 -8.58
N SER A 35 -0.78 -9.93 -9.18
CA SER A 35 -0.64 -10.13 -10.63
C SER A 35 -1.62 -11.18 -11.14
N LYS A 36 -1.86 -11.24 -12.47
CA LYS A 36 -2.83 -12.18 -13.06
C LYS A 36 -2.46 -13.64 -12.75
N GLU A 37 -1.18 -13.98 -12.85
CA GLU A 37 -0.65 -15.31 -12.54
C GLU A 37 -0.89 -15.71 -11.08
N LEU A 38 -0.56 -14.81 -10.14
CA LEU A 38 -0.76 -15.07 -8.71
C LEU A 38 -2.24 -15.14 -8.34
N ARG A 39 -3.11 -14.37 -9.02
CA ARG A 39 -4.56 -14.48 -8.85
C ARG A 39 -5.07 -15.84 -9.31
N GLN A 40 -4.58 -16.36 -10.43
CA GLN A 40 -5.00 -17.68 -10.93
C GLN A 40 -4.50 -18.79 -9.99
N LYS A 41 -3.27 -18.69 -9.49
CA LYS A 41 -2.68 -19.67 -8.58
C LYS A 41 -3.37 -19.74 -7.21
N TYR A 42 -3.65 -18.59 -6.60
CA TYR A 42 -4.15 -18.53 -5.22
C TYR A 42 -5.64 -18.17 -5.12
N ASN A 43 -6.31 -17.86 -6.24
CA ASN A 43 -7.71 -17.44 -6.30
C ASN A 43 -8.07 -16.25 -5.38
N VAL A 44 -7.11 -15.35 -5.13
CA VAL A 44 -7.28 -14.17 -4.27
C VAL A 44 -6.90 -12.91 -5.05
N ARG A 45 -7.74 -11.87 -4.96
CA ARG A 45 -7.52 -10.61 -5.69
C ARG A 45 -6.40 -9.74 -5.10
N SER A 46 -6.29 -9.70 -3.77
CA SER A 46 -5.38 -8.78 -3.06
C SER A 46 -4.88 -9.37 -1.75
N MET A 47 -3.63 -9.06 -1.39
CA MET A 47 -3.01 -9.49 -0.14
C MET A 47 -2.36 -8.31 0.61
N PRO A 48 -2.29 -8.36 1.96
CA PRO A 48 -1.48 -7.43 2.75
C PRO A 48 -0.01 -7.49 2.36
N ILE A 49 0.61 -6.33 2.09
CA ILE A 49 2.02 -6.26 1.69
C ILE A 49 2.93 -6.56 2.88
N ARG A 50 4.00 -7.30 2.63
CA ARG A 50 5.07 -7.61 3.56
C ARG A 50 6.40 -7.03 3.10
N LYS A 51 7.34 -6.97 4.04
CA LYS A 51 8.75 -6.74 3.70
C LYS A 51 9.21 -7.92 2.84
N ASP A 52 10.11 -7.64 1.91
CA ASP A 52 10.73 -8.61 1.02
C ASP A 52 9.84 -9.13 -0.13
N ASP A 53 8.58 -8.68 -0.22
CA ASP A 53 7.75 -8.92 -1.40
C ASP A 53 8.30 -8.16 -2.61
N GLU A 54 8.22 -8.77 -3.80
CA GLU A 54 8.49 -8.11 -5.07
C GLU A 54 7.22 -7.44 -5.62
N VAL A 55 7.33 -6.15 -5.94
CA VAL A 55 6.20 -5.33 -6.36
C VAL A 55 6.54 -4.49 -7.59
N GLN A 56 5.51 -4.20 -8.38
CA GLN A 56 5.59 -3.30 -9.53
C GLN A 56 4.60 -2.15 -9.33
N VAL A 57 5.02 -0.92 -9.63
CA VAL A 57 4.14 0.25 -9.58
C VAL A 57 3.32 0.35 -10.86
N VAL A 58 1.99 0.35 -10.71
CA VAL A 58 1.05 0.30 -11.86
C VAL A 58 0.58 1.70 -12.26
N ARG A 59 0.48 2.65 -11.31
CA ARG A 59 0.07 4.03 -11.59
C ARG A 59 0.92 5.09 -10.86
N GLY A 60 1.03 6.27 -11.48
CA GLY A 60 1.78 7.42 -10.99
C GLY A 60 3.09 7.64 -11.75
N HIS A 61 3.91 8.58 -11.25
CA HIS A 61 5.16 8.98 -11.90
C HIS A 61 6.16 7.81 -12.06
N TYR A 62 6.19 6.88 -11.11
CA TYR A 62 7.11 5.75 -11.10
C TYR A 62 6.56 4.51 -11.83
N LYS A 63 5.49 4.67 -12.62
CA LYS A 63 4.94 3.60 -13.46
C LYS A 63 5.96 3.18 -14.53
N GLY A 64 6.08 1.88 -14.77
CA GLY A 64 6.97 1.35 -15.80
C GLY A 64 8.42 1.16 -15.34
N GLN A 65 8.75 1.57 -14.12
CA GLN A 65 9.97 1.11 -13.48
C GLN A 65 9.92 -0.40 -13.25
N GLN A 66 11.10 -1.03 -13.29
CA GLN A 66 11.24 -2.46 -13.05
C GLN A 66 10.69 -2.85 -11.68
N VAL A 67 10.33 -4.12 -11.57
CA VAL A 67 9.95 -4.74 -10.30
C VAL A 67 11.02 -4.44 -9.25
N GLY A 68 10.59 -4.13 -8.04
CA GLY A 68 11.47 -3.81 -6.94
C GLY A 68 11.00 -4.48 -5.66
N LYS A 69 11.95 -4.79 -4.77
CA LYS A 69 11.67 -5.39 -3.48
C LYS A 69 11.18 -4.34 -2.48
N VAL A 70 10.22 -4.72 -1.65
CA VAL A 70 9.74 -3.87 -0.54
C VAL A 70 10.77 -3.87 0.58
N VAL A 71 11.43 -2.73 0.78
CA VAL A 71 12.44 -2.52 1.83
C VAL A 71 11.77 -2.39 3.20
N GLN A 72 10.68 -1.62 3.25
CA GLN A 72 9.98 -1.34 4.51
C GLN A 72 8.52 -0.99 4.29
N VAL A 73 7.66 -1.49 5.18
CA VAL A 73 6.23 -1.14 5.24
C VAL A 73 6.01 -0.16 6.38
N TYR A 74 5.89 1.13 6.08
CA TYR A 74 5.74 2.16 7.10
C TYR A 74 4.27 2.47 7.41
N ARG A 75 3.67 1.62 8.25
CA ARG A 75 2.24 1.67 8.59
C ARG A 75 1.78 2.96 9.25
N LYS A 76 2.64 3.68 9.98
CA LYS A 76 2.29 4.96 10.61
C LYS A 76 1.92 6.02 9.55
N LYS A 77 2.64 6.03 8.43
CA LYS A 77 2.45 6.98 7.32
C LYS A 77 1.63 6.43 6.13
N PHE A 78 1.14 5.18 6.20
CA PHE A 78 0.42 4.51 5.09
C PHE A 78 1.22 4.45 3.78
N VAL A 79 2.54 4.25 3.88
CA VAL A 79 3.43 4.15 2.71
C VAL A 79 4.32 2.91 2.77
N ILE A 80 4.73 2.45 1.60
CA ILE A 80 5.77 1.45 1.39
C ILE A 80 6.98 2.09 0.73
N TYR A 81 8.17 1.60 1.06
CA TYR A 81 9.42 1.95 0.40
C TYR A 81 9.89 0.76 -0.44
N ILE A 82 10.24 1.05 -1.69
CA ILE A 82 10.65 0.08 -2.69
C ILE A 82 12.09 0.42 -3.09
N GLU A 83 12.95 -0.58 -3.18
CA GLU A 83 14.41 -0.43 -3.30
C GLU A 83 14.85 0.50 -4.45
N ARG A 84 14.20 0.38 -5.60
CA ARG A 84 14.57 1.14 -6.82
C ARG A 84 13.82 2.46 -6.98
N ILE A 85 12.94 2.79 -6.04
CA ILE A 85 12.11 4.01 -6.10
C ILE A 85 12.68 5.05 -5.14
N GLN A 86 13.61 5.83 -5.67
CA GLN A 86 14.35 6.84 -4.93
C GLN A 86 14.28 8.19 -5.64
N ARG A 87 14.54 9.25 -4.88
CA ARG A 87 14.80 10.59 -5.40
C ARG A 87 16.08 11.12 -4.79
N GLU A 88 16.84 11.86 -5.57
CA GLU A 88 18.03 12.55 -5.08
C GLU A 88 17.65 13.85 -4.39
N LYS A 89 18.37 14.16 -3.31
CA LYS A 89 18.34 15.46 -2.66
C LYS A 89 19.39 16.38 -3.29
N ALA A 90 19.26 17.70 -3.04
CA ALA A 90 20.27 18.68 -3.47
C ALA A 90 21.68 18.41 -2.93
N ASN A 91 21.81 17.65 -1.84
CA ASN A 91 23.09 17.24 -1.27
C ASN A 91 23.65 15.92 -1.84
N GLY A 92 23.07 15.39 -2.94
CA GLY A 92 23.51 14.17 -3.61
C GLY A 92 23.07 12.86 -2.93
N ALA A 93 22.42 12.91 -1.76
CA ALA A 93 21.95 11.70 -1.08
C ALA A 93 20.60 11.23 -1.64
N SER A 94 20.46 9.92 -1.86
CA SER A 94 19.21 9.29 -2.32
C SER A 94 18.27 8.96 -1.17
N VAL A 95 16.98 9.21 -1.36
CA VAL A 95 15.93 8.88 -0.38
C VAL A 95 14.76 8.17 -1.05
N TYR A 96 14.27 7.13 -0.40
CA TYR A 96 13.08 6.40 -0.84
C TYR A 96 11.85 7.28 -0.93
N VAL A 97 11.11 7.13 -2.02
CA VAL A 97 9.82 7.78 -2.18
C VAL A 97 8.73 6.88 -1.62
N GLY A 98 7.89 7.43 -0.75
CA GLY A 98 6.79 6.70 -0.15
C GLY A 98 5.67 6.48 -1.16
N ILE A 99 5.38 5.22 -1.47
CA ILE A 99 4.29 4.83 -2.37
C ILE A 99 3.13 4.27 -1.54
N HIS A 100 1.89 4.57 -1.92
CA HIS A 100 0.73 3.93 -1.29
C HIS A 100 0.55 2.53 -1.89
N PRO A 101 0.31 1.47 -1.09
CA PRO A 101 0.23 0.08 -1.54
C PRO A 101 -0.86 -0.22 -2.60
N SER A 102 -1.85 0.66 -2.75
CA SER A 102 -2.89 0.53 -3.78
C SER A 102 -2.55 1.24 -5.11
N LYS A 103 -1.35 1.80 -5.25
CA LYS A 103 -0.86 2.41 -6.49
C LYS A 103 -0.18 1.40 -7.40
#